data_AF-A0A3E2CJW1-F1
#
_entry.id   AF-A0A3E2CJW1-F1
#
_cell.length_a   1.000
_cell.length_b   1.000
_cell.length_c   1.000
_cell.angle_alpha   90.00
_cell.angle_beta   90.00
_cell.angle_gamma   90.00
#
_symmetry.space_group_name_H-M   'P 1'
#
loop_
_entity.id
_entity.type
_entity.pdbx_description
1 polymer ?
#
loop_
_entity_poly.entity_id
_entity_poly.type
_entity_poly.pdbx_seq_one_letter_code
_entity_poly.pdbx_strand_id
1 'polypeptide(L)'
;MLNKKAIAAFAAGATLLSGFAFAAPAMAMRDNNPCKGRTVEWCTVRVQDAQGIYDTAYKAVNDPETGYLAKYNNALADYNAKLAARNTAFTTLNNLKAELHDAQGEARTALEHKVAVAQDEYNAAESALTAAKTAKDNAEAELRQANAVLASDLADLNQKKDDLRDFVGPTEDEVKRALINKVRLAKMNLDNKDDELAVAKNKFNDAYKALVAAIAEYNARMDAFSAANGKLNAFLASGVNDSATLTRLRDAADRAEAHLKRATVALAKAKAAYDDALAKDLAAVAAYNKALQTYKDVYNEAVAAGVNPALLPPVVTSDPLDPKVPAVPGLKHAYASAMSGKFGKEAKAAEAAAKQGKDTKASAQQNNNANGAAAGANGAAAAGLAKT
;
A
#
# COMPACT_ATOMS: atom_id res chain seq x y z
N MET A 1 -1.66 -36.22 57.09
CA MET A 1 -1.27 -34.89 57.58
C MET A 1 -0.22 -34.34 56.63
N LEU A 2 -0.63 -33.54 55.64
CA LEU A 2 0.29 -32.82 54.75
C LEU A 2 0.72 -31.53 55.45
N ASN A 3 2.03 -31.33 55.45
CA ASN A 3 2.78 -30.47 56.35
C ASN A 3 2.45 -28.98 56.12
N LYS A 4 1.87 -28.32 57.12
CA LYS A 4 1.54 -26.86 57.14
C LYS A 4 2.73 -25.95 56.82
N LYS A 5 3.96 -26.48 56.81
CA LYS A 5 5.19 -25.74 56.52
C LYS A 5 5.45 -25.45 55.04
N ALA A 6 4.77 -26.12 54.10
CA ALA A 6 4.94 -25.85 52.67
C ALA A 6 4.18 -24.60 52.18
N ILE A 7 3.19 -24.11 52.94
CA ILE A 7 2.27 -23.03 52.51
C ILE A 7 2.80 -21.64 52.90
N ALA A 8 3.67 -21.54 53.91
CA ALA A 8 4.18 -20.25 54.39
C ALA A 8 5.24 -19.60 53.48
N ALA A 9 5.82 -20.34 52.52
CA ALA A 9 6.85 -19.80 51.63
C ALA A 9 6.30 -19.05 50.40
N PHE A 10 4.97 -19.09 50.15
CA PHE A 10 4.38 -18.56 48.92
C PHE A 10 3.71 -17.18 49.07
N ALA A 11 3.62 -16.64 50.30
CA ALA A 11 2.92 -15.38 50.60
C ALA A 11 3.84 -14.14 50.68
N ALA A 12 5.16 -14.29 50.54
CA ALA A 12 6.12 -13.18 50.71
C ALA A 12 6.52 -12.47 49.40
N GLY A 13 5.87 -12.77 48.25
CA GLY A 13 6.30 -12.27 46.94
C GLY A 13 5.61 -10.99 46.43
N ALA A 14 4.66 -10.42 47.19
CA ALA A 14 3.77 -9.36 46.69
C ALA A 14 4.05 -7.98 47.30
N THR A 15 5.29 -7.51 47.24
CA THR A 15 5.61 -6.08 47.40
C THR A 15 7.00 -5.82 46.84
N LEU A 16 7.07 -5.22 45.65
CA LEU A 16 8.13 -4.28 45.19
C LEU A 16 8.00 -4.08 43.66
N LEU A 17 7.08 -3.21 43.24
CA LEU A 17 7.03 -2.68 41.87
C LEU A 17 7.05 -1.14 41.89
N SER A 18 7.84 -0.57 42.80
CA SER A 18 8.13 0.85 42.87
C SER A 18 9.62 1.05 43.13
N GLY A 19 10.42 1.17 42.06
CA GLY A 19 11.80 1.68 42.16
C GLY A 19 12.92 0.76 41.66
N PHE A 20 12.80 0.06 40.53
CA PHE A 20 13.98 -0.54 39.89
C PHE A 20 14.80 0.55 39.18
N ALA A 21 15.74 1.15 39.92
CA ALA A 21 16.90 1.82 39.35
C ALA A 21 17.86 0.74 38.83
N PHE A 22 17.95 0.58 37.51
CA PHE A 22 18.83 -0.39 36.85
C PHE A 22 20.26 0.15 36.76
N ALA A 23 21.11 -0.28 37.68
CA ALA A 23 22.56 -0.25 37.51
C ALA A 23 23.07 -1.69 37.63
N ALA A 24 23.14 -2.40 36.49
CA ALA A 24 23.77 -3.71 36.39
C ALA A 24 24.60 -3.78 35.09
N PRO A 25 25.76 -4.46 35.09
CA PRO A 25 26.70 -4.45 33.99
C PRO A 25 26.13 -5.16 32.76
N ALA A 26 26.44 -4.63 31.57
CA ALA A 26 26.02 -5.14 30.27
C ALA A 26 26.55 -6.57 30.04
N MET A 27 25.80 -7.58 30.52
CA MET A 27 25.93 -8.96 30.07
C MET A 27 25.35 -9.02 28.66
N ALA A 28 26.09 -9.61 27.72
CA ALA A 28 25.66 -9.72 26.33
C ALA A 28 24.27 -10.40 26.24
N MET A 29 23.34 -9.77 25.52
CA MET A 29 21.99 -10.28 25.30
C MET A 29 22.05 -11.70 24.71
N ARG A 30 21.29 -12.63 25.29
CA ARG A 30 21.19 -14.01 24.76
C ARG A 30 20.64 -13.98 23.33
N ASP A 31 21.22 -14.78 22.43
CA ASP A 31 20.86 -14.77 21.01
C ASP A 31 19.40 -15.15 20.73
N ASN A 32 18.81 -15.97 21.60
CA ASN A 32 17.42 -16.43 21.51
C ASN A 32 16.45 -15.55 22.31
N ASN A 33 16.87 -14.37 22.78
CA ASN A 33 15.99 -13.49 23.53
C ASN A 33 14.87 -12.95 22.62
N PRO A 34 13.58 -13.19 22.91
CA PRO A 34 12.46 -12.73 22.08
C PRO A 34 12.35 -11.20 21.98
N CYS A 35 13.01 -10.46 22.87
CA CYS A 35 13.12 -9.00 22.81
C CYS A 35 14.11 -8.49 21.77
N LYS A 36 14.95 -9.36 21.18
CA LYS A 36 15.97 -8.99 20.20
C LYS A 36 15.30 -8.36 18.97
N GLY A 37 15.72 -7.13 18.63
CA GLY A 37 15.16 -6.36 17.52
C GLY A 37 13.76 -5.77 17.75
N ARG A 38 13.28 -5.73 19.00
CA ARG A 38 12.01 -5.07 19.39
C ARG A 38 12.28 -3.75 20.13
N THR A 39 11.23 -3.05 20.56
CA THR A 39 11.35 -1.87 21.41
C THR A 39 11.23 -2.25 22.89
N VAL A 40 11.70 -1.38 23.79
CA VAL A 40 11.57 -1.59 25.24
C VAL A 40 10.09 -1.70 25.62
N GLU A 41 9.25 -0.81 25.08
CA GLU A 41 7.81 -0.80 25.34
C GLU A 41 7.15 -2.13 24.97
N TRP A 42 7.52 -2.71 23.82
CA TRP A 42 6.98 -4.01 23.38
C TRP A 42 7.30 -5.13 24.38
N CYS A 43 8.53 -5.16 24.90
CA CYS A 43 8.91 -6.15 25.91
C CYS A 43 8.29 -5.89 27.28
N THR A 44 8.12 -4.63 27.67
CA THR A 44 7.42 -4.25 28.90
C THR A 44 5.97 -4.74 28.89
N VAL A 45 5.24 -4.58 27.77
CA VAL A 45 3.86 -5.06 27.63
C VAL A 45 3.77 -6.58 27.83
N ARG A 46 4.71 -7.37 27.28
CA ARG A 46 4.73 -8.83 27.49
C ARG A 46 4.87 -9.24 28.96
N VAL A 47 5.66 -8.50 29.74
CA VAL A 47 5.80 -8.74 31.18
C VAL A 47 4.51 -8.36 31.90
N GLN A 48 3.86 -7.25 31.52
CA GLN A 48 2.58 -6.83 32.10
C GLN A 48 1.46 -7.84 31.82
N ASP A 49 1.35 -8.34 30.59
CA ASP A 49 0.36 -9.37 30.23
C ASP A 49 0.56 -10.65 31.05
N ALA A 50 1.80 -11.11 31.18
CA ALA A 50 2.12 -12.29 31.98
C ALA A 50 1.84 -12.07 33.47
N GLN A 51 2.09 -10.86 33.99
CA GLN A 51 1.76 -10.49 35.36
C GLN A 51 0.25 -10.53 35.57
N GLY A 52 -0.55 -10.00 34.64
CA GLY A 52 -2.01 -10.05 34.72
C GLY A 52 -2.59 -11.48 34.70
N ILE A 53 -2.01 -12.38 33.90
CA ILE A 53 -2.36 -13.81 33.89
C ILE A 53 -2.04 -14.45 35.24
N TYR A 54 -0.80 -14.26 35.74
CA TYR A 54 -0.38 -14.77 37.03
C TYR A 54 -1.26 -14.25 38.17
N ASP A 55 -1.57 -12.95 38.21
CA ASP A 55 -2.40 -12.34 39.26
C ASP A 55 -3.81 -12.93 39.25
N THR A 56 -4.35 -13.21 38.06
CA THR A 56 -5.66 -13.87 37.89
C THR A 56 -5.63 -15.31 38.42
N ALA A 57 -4.62 -16.09 38.06
CA ALA A 57 -4.44 -17.46 38.58
C ALA A 57 -4.21 -17.47 40.09
N TYR A 58 -3.42 -16.53 40.61
CA TYR A 58 -3.14 -16.37 42.03
C TYR A 58 -4.42 -16.08 42.80
N LYS A 59 -5.25 -15.17 42.30
CA LYS A 59 -6.57 -14.89 42.87
C LYS A 59 -7.47 -16.11 42.83
N ALA A 60 -7.55 -16.83 41.71
CA ALA A 60 -8.37 -18.04 41.61
C ALA A 60 -8.01 -19.12 42.64
N VAL A 61 -6.73 -19.24 43.01
CA VAL A 61 -6.29 -20.16 44.08
C VAL A 61 -6.57 -19.60 45.47
N ASN A 62 -6.23 -18.34 45.72
CA ASN A 62 -6.11 -17.76 47.06
C ASN A 62 -7.29 -16.86 47.49
N ASP A 63 -8.29 -16.65 46.65
CA ASP A 63 -9.48 -15.88 47.02
C ASP A 63 -10.15 -16.51 48.27
N PRO A 64 -10.40 -15.72 49.33
CA PRO A 64 -10.79 -16.26 50.63
C PRO A 64 -12.21 -16.85 50.65
N GLU A 65 -13.08 -16.45 49.72
CA GLU A 65 -14.47 -16.91 49.66
C GLU A 65 -14.68 -17.96 48.57
N THR A 66 -14.09 -17.73 47.40
CA THR A 66 -14.40 -18.48 46.18
C THR A 66 -13.22 -19.26 45.62
N GLY A 67 -12.02 -19.05 46.17
CA GLY A 67 -10.79 -19.67 45.68
C GLY A 67 -10.75 -21.18 45.89
N TYR A 68 -9.94 -21.87 45.08
CA TYR A 68 -9.77 -23.32 45.18
C TYR A 68 -9.32 -23.77 46.58
N LEU A 69 -8.48 -22.96 47.25
CA LEU A 69 -8.05 -23.26 48.62
C LEU A 69 -9.21 -23.17 49.61
N ALA A 70 -10.08 -22.15 49.49
CA ALA A 70 -11.26 -21.99 50.33
C ALA A 70 -12.24 -23.16 50.12
N LYS A 71 -12.51 -23.54 48.86
CA LYS A 71 -13.35 -24.71 48.52
C LYS A 71 -12.84 -26.00 49.14
N TYR A 72 -11.54 -26.26 49.04
CA TYR A 72 -10.91 -27.44 49.67
C TYR A 72 -11.07 -27.42 51.19
N ASN A 73 -10.79 -26.28 51.83
CA ASN A 73 -10.92 -26.15 53.28
C ASN A 73 -12.36 -26.37 53.77
N ASN A 74 -13.35 -25.86 53.03
CA ASN A 74 -14.76 -26.06 53.34
C ASN A 74 -15.17 -27.54 53.20
N ALA A 75 -14.77 -28.20 52.12
CA ALA A 75 -15.04 -29.62 51.91
C ALA A 75 -14.33 -30.51 52.95
N LEU A 76 -13.11 -30.14 53.37
CA LEU A 76 -12.39 -30.81 54.44
C LEU A 76 -13.10 -30.64 55.79
N ALA A 77 -13.62 -29.44 56.08
CA ALA A 77 -14.39 -29.19 57.30
C ALA A 77 -15.69 -30.03 57.34
N ASP A 78 -16.44 -30.07 56.24
CA ASP A 78 -17.65 -30.90 56.14
C ASP A 78 -17.32 -32.39 56.27
N TYR A 79 -16.29 -32.89 55.58
CA TYR A 79 -15.82 -34.26 55.74
C TYR A 79 -15.52 -34.62 57.21
N ASN A 80 -14.81 -33.74 57.93
CA ASN A 80 -14.51 -33.96 59.33
C ASN A 80 -15.78 -33.96 60.21
N ALA A 81 -16.75 -33.09 59.91
CA ALA A 81 -18.03 -33.07 60.61
C ALA A 81 -18.85 -34.36 60.37
N LYS A 82 -18.91 -34.85 59.13
CA LYS A 82 -19.59 -36.13 58.81
C LYS A 82 -18.86 -37.33 59.40
N LEU A 83 -17.53 -37.29 59.46
CA LEU A 83 -16.75 -38.34 60.11
C LEU A 83 -17.05 -38.42 61.61
N ALA A 84 -17.15 -37.27 62.28
CA ALA A 84 -17.56 -37.20 63.67
C ALA A 84 -18.98 -37.75 63.88
N ALA A 85 -19.95 -37.34 63.06
CA ALA A 85 -21.32 -37.82 63.13
C ALA A 85 -21.43 -39.34 62.94
N ARG A 86 -20.71 -39.90 61.95
CA ARG A 86 -20.65 -41.36 61.71
C ARG A 86 -20.07 -42.09 62.93
N ASN A 87 -19.01 -41.56 63.53
CA ASN A 87 -18.42 -42.16 64.72
C ASN A 87 -19.40 -42.15 65.91
N THR A 88 -20.14 -41.06 66.12
CA THR A 88 -21.19 -40.99 67.15
C THR A 88 -22.31 -42.00 66.92
N ALA A 89 -22.81 -42.12 65.68
CA ALA A 89 -23.84 -43.10 65.32
C ALA A 89 -23.33 -44.54 65.53
N PHE A 90 -22.08 -44.82 65.15
CA PHE A 90 -21.44 -46.12 65.35
C PHE A 90 -21.34 -46.50 66.83
N THR A 91 -20.91 -45.57 67.69
CA THR A 91 -20.86 -45.79 69.14
C THR A 91 -22.25 -46.08 69.71
N THR A 92 -23.27 -45.32 69.31
CA THR A 92 -24.66 -45.50 69.76
C THR A 92 -25.20 -46.88 69.36
N LEU A 93 -25.01 -47.25 68.10
CA LEU A 93 -25.40 -48.56 67.58
C LEU A 93 -24.73 -49.72 68.33
N ASN A 94 -23.44 -49.61 68.61
CA ASN A 94 -22.71 -50.67 69.33
C ASN A 94 -23.16 -50.79 70.78
N ASN A 95 -23.43 -49.67 71.47
CA ASN A 95 -23.94 -49.70 72.84
C ASN A 95 -25.32 -50.37 72.89
N LEU A 96 -26.24 -50.01 71.97
CA LEU A 96 -27.56 -50.64 71.89
C LEU A 96 -27.48 -52.14 71.53
N LYS A 97 -26.56 -52.54 70.65
CA LYS A 97 -26.32 -53.95 70.35
C LYS A 97 -25.79 -54.72 71.55
N ALA A 98 -24.94 -54.09 72.38
CA ALA A 98 -24.46 -54.68 73.62
C ALA A 98 -25.60 -54.83 74.64
N GLU A 99 -26.43 -53.80 74.84
CA GLU A 99 -27.60 -53.86 75.73
C GLU A 99 -28.64 -54.92 75.29
N LEU A 100 -28.83 -55.09 73.98
CA LEU A 100 -29.74 -56.09 73.43
C LEU A 100 -29.33 -57.53 73.77
N HIS A 101 -28.03 -57.81 73.91
CA HIS A 101 -27.51 -59.14 74.20
C HIS A 101 -28.08 -59.72 75.50
N ASP A 102 -28.30 -58.87 76.51
CA ASP A 102 -28.72 -59.26 77.86
C ASP A 102 -30.24 -59.10 78.09
N ALA A 103 -30.99 -58.63 77.10
CA ALA A 103 -32.41 -58.32 77.22
C ALA A 103 -33.33 -59.54 77.01
N GLN A 104 -34.44 -59.59 77.76
CA GLN A 104 -35.47 -60.64 77.67
C GLN A 104 -36.88 -60.04 77.61
N GLY A 105 -37.84 -60.84 77.12
CA GLY A 105 -39.27 -60.46 77.08
C GLY A 105 -39.56 -59.20 76.26
N GLU A 106 -40.53 -58.40 76.69
CA GLU A 106 -40.95 -57.16 76.00
C GLU A 106 -39.82 -56.12 75.87
N ALA A 107 -38.88 -56.09 76.83
CA ALA A 107 -37.73 -55.19 76.79
C ALA A 107 -36.79 -55.49 75.60
N ARG A 108 -36.68 -56.78 75.23
CA ARG A 108 -35.90 -57.21 74.06
C ARG A 108 -36.52 -56.68 72.77
N THR A 109 -37.83 -56.85 72.57
CA THR A 109 -38.53 -56.37 71.36
C THR A 109 -38.42 -54.84 71.22
N ALA A 110 -38.48 -54.10 72.34
CA ALA A 110 -38.28 -52.65 72.32
C ALA A 110 -36.84 -52.25 71.94
N LEU A 111 -35.83 -52.99 72.42
CA LEU A 111 -34.42 -52.78 72.07
C LEU A 111 -34.11 -53.15 70.61
N GLU A 112 -34.71 -54.23 70.08
CA GLU A 112 -34.57 -54.62 68.67
C GLU A 112 -35.02 -53.48 67.74
N HIS A 113 -36.13 -52.81 68.05
CA HIS A 113 -36.58 -51.64 67.28
C HIS A 113 -35.58 -50.46 67.38
N LYS A 114 -35.06 -50.16 68.57
CA LYS A 114 -34.04 -49.11 68.76
C LYS A 114 -32.75 -49.41 68.00
N VAL A 115 -32.31 -50.67 67.98
CA VAL A 115 -31.14 -51.11 67.21
C VAL A 115 -31.36 -50.92 65.71
N ALA A 116 -32.56 -51.24 65.21
CA ALA A 116 -32.90 -51.03 63.79
C ALA A 116 -32.83 -49.53 63.41
N VAL A 117 -33.42 -48.65 64.23
CA VAL A 117 -33.36 -47.19 64.01
C VAL A 117 -31.92 -46.68 64.05
N ALA A 118 -31.12 -47.09 65.05
CA ALA A 118 -29.72 -46.69 65.13
C ALA A 118 -28.86 -47.24 63.98
N GLN A 119 -29.21 -48.40 63.43
CA GLN A 119 -28.56 -48.98 62.25
C GLN A 119 -28.85 -48.13 61.01
N ASP A 120 -30.09 -47.68 60.84
CA ASP A 120 -30.47 -46.77 59.75
C ASP A 120 -29.77 -45.41 59.87
N GLU A 121 -29.69 -44.85 61.08
CA GLU A 121 -28.93 -43.62 61.36
C GLU A 121 -27.44 -43.78 61.04
N TYR A 122 -26.84 -44.91 61.42
CA TYR A 122 -25.46 -45.23 61.06
C TYR A 122 -25.27 -45.33 59.55
N ASN A 123 -26.15 -46.05 58.85
CA ASN A 123 -26.09 -46.21 57.39
C ASN A 123 -26.25 -44.86 56.67
N ALA A 124 -27.15 -43.99 57.17
CA ALA A 124 -27.32 -42.63 56.67
C ALA A 124 -26.06 -41.77 56.89
N ALA A 125 -25.45 -41.86 58.07
CA ALA A 125 -24.21 -41.14 58.38
C ALA A 125 -23.01 -41.64 57.54
N GLU A 126 -22.93 -42.95 57.28
CA GLU A 126 -21.91 -43.54 56.41
C GLU A 126 -22.07 -43.10 54.94
N SER A 127 -23.31 -43.05 54.45
CA SER A 127 -23.62 -42.52 53.13
C SER A 127 -23.23 -41.04 53.01
N ALA A 128 -23.55 -40.23 54.02
CA ALA A 128 -23.17 -38.81 54.07
C ALA A 128 -21.65 -38.61 54.14
N LEU A 129 -20.93 -39.43 54.91
CA LEU A 129 -19.46 -39.41 54.97
C LEU A 129 -18.83 -39.75 53.61
N THR A 130 -19.39 -40.74 52.91
CA THR A 130 -18.92 -41.13 51.57
C THR A 130 -19.08 -39.97 50.59
N ALA A 131 -20.25 -39.30 50.58
CA ALA A 131 -20.48 -38.13 49.75
C ALA A 131 -19.50 -36.98 50.08
N ALA A 132 -19.30 -36.67 51.36
CA ALA A 132 -18.37 -35.64 51.80
C ALA A 132 -16.91 -35.97 51.46
N LYS A 133 -16.53 -37.26 51.51
CA LYS A 133 -15.22 -37.73 51.08
C LYS A 133 -15.01 -37.47 49.58
N THR A 134 -15.97 -37.83 48.74
CA THR A 134 -15.91 -37.56 47.31
C THR A 134 -15.80 -36.06 47.02
N ALA A 135 -16.60 -35.23 47.69
CA ALA A 135 -16.54 -33.77 47.53
C ALA A 135 -15.16 -33.20 47.91
N LYS A 136 -14.58 -33.65 49.02
CA LYS A 136 -13.23 -33.27 49.44
C LYS A 136 -12.17 -33.73 48.44
N ASP A 137 -12.21 -34.99 48.01
CA ASP A 137 -11.22 -35.55 47.08
C ASP A 137 -11.29 -34.84 45.71
N ASN A 138 -12.49 -34.45 45.25
CA ASN A 138 -12.69 -33.62 44.06
C ASN A 138 -12.10 -32.20 44.24
N ALA A 139 -12.42 -31.52 45.34
CA ALA A 139 -11.89 -30.18 45.63
C ALA A 139 -10.35 -30.18 45.76
N GLU A 140 -9.77 -31.26 46.28
CA GLU A 140 -8.32 -31.43 46.34
C GLU A 140 -7.69 -31.61 44.95
N ALA A 141 -8.36 -32.34 44.05
CA ALA A 141 -7.92 -32.49 42.66
C ALA A 141 -7.97 -31.15 41.91
N GLU A 142 -9.06 -30.38 42.06
CA GLU A 142 -9.19 -29.04 41.49
C GLU A 142 -8.10 -28.09 42.00
N LEU A 143 -7.84 -28.09 43.31
CA LEU A 143 -6.78 -27.29 43.91
C LEU A 143 -5.39 -27.67 43.39
N ARG A 144 -5.11 -28.97 43.19
CA ARG A 144 -3.84 -29.43 42.59
C ARG A 144 -3.68 -28.92 41.17
N GLN A 145 -4.73 -28.99 40.35
CA GLN A 145 -4.70 -28.49 38.97
C GLN A 145 -4.49 -26.97 38.94
N ALA A 146 -5.23 -26.21 39.76
CA ALA A 146 -5.10 -24.76 39.84
C ALA A 146 -3.70 -24.33 40.30
N ASN A 147 -3.11 -25.04 41.26
CA ASN A 147 -1.72 -24.78 41.70
C ASN A 147 -0.68 -25.11 40.62
N ALA A 148 -0.92 -26.13 39.79
CA ALA A 148 -0.03 -26.42 38.66
C ALA A 148 -0.06 -25.32 37.60
N VAL A 149 -1.25 -24.77 37.32
CA VAL A 149 -1.41 -23.60 36.43
C VAL A 149 -0.69 -22.39 37.02
N LEU A 150 -0.93 -22.07 38.30
CA LEU A 150 -0.28 -20.95 38.98
C LEU A 150 1.26 -21.05 38.94
N ALA A 151 1.81 -22.25 39.15
CA ALA A 151 3.26 -22.48 39.09
C ALA A 151 3.81 -22.29 37.67
N SER A 152 3.07 -22.73 36.65
CA SER A 152 3.41 -22.52 35.24
C SER A 152 3.40 -21.04 34.88
N ASP A 153 2.36 -20.30 35.26
CA ASP A 153 2.23 -18.87 34.98
C ASP A 153 3.32 -18.05 35.69
N LEU A 154 3.70 -18.44 36.91
CA LEU A 154 4.83 -17.83 37.62
C LEU A 154 6.16 -18.06 36.90
N ALA A 155 6.38 -19.28 36.37
CA ALA A 155 7.59 -19.59 35.62
C ALA A 155 7.68 -18.78 34.31
N ASP A 156 6.57 -18.66 33.59
CA ASP A 156 6.48 -17.83 32.37
C ASP A 156 6.70 -16.33 32.67
N LEU A 157 6.11 -15.81 33.74
CA LEU A 157 6.33 -14.44 34.21
C LEU A 157 7.81 -14.18 34.53
N ASN A 158 8.46 -15.09 35.25
CA ASN A 158 9.87 -14.95 35.62
C ASN A 158 10.78 -15.01 34.38
N GLN A 159 10.49 -15.93 33.44
CA GLN A 159 11.24 -16.01 32.18
C GLN A 159 11.12 -14.70 31.38
N LYS A 160 9.92 -14.12 31.28
CA LYS A 160 9.73 -12.83 30.58
C LYS A 160 10.41 -11.67 31.29
N LYS A 161 10.46 -11.68 32.63
CA LYS A 161 11.24 -10.70 33.41
C LYS A 161 12.74 -10.82 33.15
N ASP A 162 13.26 -12.04 33.06
CA ASP A 162 14.66 -12.30 32.71
C ASP A 162 14.96 -11.88 31.26
N ASP A 163 14.06 -12.15 30.31
CA ASP A 163 14.19 -11.70 28.92
C ASP A 163 14.27 -10.16 28.82
N LEU A 164 13.47 -9.44 29.61
CA LEU A 164 13.51 -7.97 29.68
C LEU A 164 14.77 -7.45 30.39
N ARG A 165 15.22 -8.11 31.47
CA ARG A 165 16.42 -7.70 32.23
C ARG A 165 17.68 -7.71 31.36
N ASP A 166 17.79 -8.69 30.47
CA ASP A 166 18.92 -8.85 29.56
C ASP A 166 18.79 -8.00 28.28
N PHE A 167 17.72 -7.21 28.14
CA PHE A 167 17.44 -6.38 26.96
C PHE A 167 17.66 -4.90 27.24
N VAL A 168 18.64 -4.32 26.54
CA VAL A 168 18.75 -2.87 26.35
C VAL A 168 18.21 -2.60 24.96
N GLY A 169 17.03 -1.98 24.85
CA GLY A 169 16.50 -1.54 23.56
C GLY A 169 17.39 -0.48 22.91
N PRO A 170 17.11 -0.10 21.65
CA PRO A 170 17.88 0.94 21.01
C PRO A 170 17.84 2.19 21.87
N THR A 171 19.02 2.71 22.23
CA THR A 171 19.15 3.95 22.95
C THR A 171 18.48 5.07 22.18
N GLU A 172 18.04 6.12 22.87
CA GLU A 172 17.51 7.34 22.24
C GLU A 172 18.46 7.86 21.14
N ASP A 173 19.76 7.72 21.39
CA ASP A 173 20.86 8.05 20.49
C ASP A 173 20.86 7.20 19.19
N GLU A 174 20.58 5.90 19.29
CA GLU A 174 20.47 5.01 18.13
C GLU A 174 19.21 5.30 17.31
N VAL A 175 18.09 5.59 17.96
CA VAL A 175 16.84 6.00 17.28
C VAL A 175 17.06 7.33 16.54
N LYS A 176 17.68 8.31 17.20
CA LYS A 176 18.02 9.61 16.59
C LYS A 176 18.98 9.45 15.42
N ARG A 177 20.02 8.60 15.54
CA ARG A 177 20.93 8.29 14.41
C ARG A 177 20.20 7.65 13.23
N ALA A 178 19.29 6.70 13.47
CA ALA A 178 18.50 6.07 12.41
C ALA A 178 17.61 7.09 11.68
N LEU A 179 16.96 8.00 12.42
CA LEU A 179 16.16 9.08 11.85
C LEU A 179 16.99 10.06 11.02
N ILE A 180 18.17 10.48 11.51
CA ILE A 180 19.10 11.32 10.72
C ILE A 180 19.45 10.64 9.39
N ASN A 181 19.73 9.34 9.41
CA ASN A 181 20.04 8.58 8.19
C ASN A 181 18.85 8.47 7.23
N LYS A 182 17.62 8.28 7.75
CA LYS A 182 16.39 8.34 6.92
C LYS A 182 16.26 9.70 6.22
N VAL A 183 16.47 10.81 6.93
CA VAL A 183 16.39 12.16 6.34
C VAL A 183 17.45 12.36 5.26
N ARG A 184 18.70 11.90 5.49
CA ARG A 184 19.78 11.97 4.49
C ARG A 184 19.44 11.18 3.23
N LEU A 185 18.89 9.97 3.37
CA LEU A 185 18.47 9.15 2.23
C LEU A 185 17.34 9.82 1.44
N ALA A 186 16.34 10.37 2.14
CA ALA A 186 15.25 11.10 1.49
C ALA A 186 15.76 12.35 0.75
N LYS A 187 16.72 13.07 1.33
CA LYS A 187 17.36 14.22 0.66
C LYS A 187 18.13 13.80 -0.60
N MET A 188 18.91 12.73 -0.54
CA MET A 188 19.61 12.20 -1.71
C MET A 188 18.64 11.82 -2.83
N ASN A 189 17.51 11.20 -2.49
CA ASN A 189 16.47 10.89 -3.47
C ASN A 189 15.82 12.16 -4.05
N LEU A 190 15.57 13.17 -3.24
CA LEU A 190 15.06 14.47 -3.69
C LEU A 190 16.03 15.12 -4.68
N ASP A 191 17.33 15.15 -4.37
CA ASP A 191 18.37 15.72 -5.23
C ASP A 191 18.46 14.99 -6.57
N ASN A 192 18.44 13.65 -6.55
CA ASN A 192 18.38 12.85 -7.78
C ASN A 192 17.14 13.18 -8.64
N LYS A 193 15.98 13.45 -8.00
CA LYS A 193 14.76 13.84 -8.73
C LYS A 193 14.80 15.28 -9.24
N ASP A 194 15.51 16.16 -8.57
CA ASP A 194 15.76 17.53 -9.04
C ASP A 194 16.64 17.51 -10.31
N ASP A 195 17.70 16.70 -10.32
CA ASP A 195 18.55 16.50 -11.50
C ASP A 195 17.76 15.90 -12.68
N GLU A 196 16.94 14.88 -12.42
CA GLU A 196 16.06 14.29 -13.45
C GLU A 196 15.07 15.34 -14.02
N LEU A 197 14.49 16.18 -13.16
CA LEU A 197 13.61 17.26 -13.56
C LEU A 197 14.35 18.31 -14.41
N ALA A 198 15.55 18.72 -14.01
CA ALA A 198 16.36 19.65 -14.79
C ALA A 198 16.67 19.11 -16.20
N VAL A 199 17.01 17.83 -16.31
CA VAL A 199 17.23 17.16 -17.60
C VAL A 199 15.95 17.12 -18.44
N ALA A 200 14.80 16.80 -17.84
CA ALA A 200 13.51 16.76 -18.54
C ALA A 200 13.10 18.15 -19.07
N LYS A 201 13.25 19.19 -18.25
CA LYS A 201 12.93 20.58 -18.60
C LYS A 201 13.80 21.09 -19.75
N ASN A 202 15.09 20.74 -19.76
CA ASN A 202 15.98 21.05 -20.89
C ASN A 202 15.53 20.38 -22.18
N LYS A 203 15.19 19.08 -22.15
CA LYS A 203 14.68 18.35 -23.33
C LYS A 203 13.36 18.93 -23.84
N PHE A 204 12.47 19.33 -22.94
CA PHE A 204 11.23 20.03 -23.30
C PHE A 204 11.51 21.35 -24.01
N ASN A 205 12.41 22.17 -23.46
CA ASN A 205 12.78 23.45 -24.06
C ASN A 205 13.41 23.29 -25.46
N ASP A 206 14.23 22.26 -25.66
CA ASP A 206 14.82 21.97 -26.97
C ASP A 206 13.77 21.48 -27.98
N ALA A 207 12.86 20.60 -27.56
CA ALA A 207 11.76 20.13 -28.40
C ALA A 207 10.80 21.27 -28.77
N TYR A 208 10.53 22.18 -27.83
CA TYR A 208 9.77 23.41 -28.07
C TYR A 208 10.42 24.27 -29.17
N LYS A 209 11.73 24.54 -29.07
CA LYS A 209 12.47 25.31 -30.07
C LYS A 209 12.44 24.62 -31.45
N ALA A 210 12.60 23.30 -31.48
CA ALA A 210 12.54 22.53 -32.72
C ALA A 210 11.15 22.58 -33.37
N LEU A 211 10.06 22.52 -32.59
CA LEU A 211 8.70 22.67 -33.09
C LEU A 211 8.49 24.06 -33.70
N VAL A 212 8.91 25.12 -33.02
CA VAL A 212 8.81 26.50 -33.53
C VAL A 212 9.56 26.65 -34.86
N ALA A 213 10.78 26.10 -34.96
CA ALA A 213 11.55 26.13 -36.20
C ALA A 213 10.87 25.35 -37.34
N ALA A 214 10.29 24.18 -37.05
CA ALA A 214 9.58 23.38 -38.04
C ALA A 214 8.29 24.04 -38.54
N ILE A 215 7.57 24.76 -37.67
CA ILE A 215 6.40 25.57 -38.06
C ILE A 215 6.83 26.69 -39.01
N ALA A 216 7.92 27.40 -38.71
CA ALA A 216 8.43 28.47 -39.57
C ALA A 216 8.83 27.95 -40.96
N GLU A 217 9.55 26.82 -41.04
CA GLU A 217 9.92 26.19 -42.30
C GLU A 217 8.70 25.72 -43.09
N TYR A 218 7.70 25.11 -42.43
CA TYR A 218 6.46 24.70 -43.08
C TYR A 218 5.75 25.88 -43.74
N ASN A 219 5.58 26.99 -43.01
CA ASN A 219 4.95 28.20 -43.54
C ASN A 219 5.72 28.75 -44.75
N ALA A 220 7.05 28.84 -44.65
CA ALA A 220 7.89 29.30 -45.76
C ALA A 220 7.78 28.41 -47.01
N ARG A 221 7.66 27.08 -46.86
CA ARG A 221 7.46 26.17 -48.00
C ARG A 221 6.04 26.22 -48.57
N MET A 222 5.04 26.49 -47.73
CA MET A 222 3.66 26.70 -48.19
C MET A 222 3.57 27.96 -49.06
N ASP A 223 4.22 29.05 -48.65
CA ASP A 223 4.27 30.29 -49.41
C ASP A 223 4.99 30.09 -50.76
N ALA A 224 6.13 29.39 -50.76
CA ALA A 224 6.88 29.09 -51.98
C ALA A 224 6.07 28.21 -52.96
N PHE A 225 5.36 27.20 -52.45
CA PHE A 225 4.47 26.36 -53.26
C PHE A 225 3.32 27.17 -53.86
N SER A 226 2.68 28.02 -53.06
CA SER A 226 1.61 28.92 -53.50
C SER A 226 2.09 29.88 -54.60
N ALA A 227 3.28 30.47 -54.43
CA ALA A 227 3.88 31.36 -55.41
C ALA A 227 4.24 30.65 -56.72
N ALA A 228 4.80 29.44 -56.66
CA ALA A 228 5.15 28.66 -57.85
C ALA A 228 3.90 28.26 -58.65
N ASN A 229 2.85 27.80 -57.97
CA ASN A 229 1.56 27.49 -58.60
C ASN A 229 0.86 28.72 -59.16
N GLY A 230 0.93 29.87 -58.47
CA GLY A 230 0.42 31.14 -58.97
C GLY A 230 1.05 31.52 -60.31
N LYS A 231 2.38 31.38 -60.45
CA LYS A 231 3.09 31.64 -61.72
C LYS A 231 2.71 30.65 -62.82
N LEU A 232 2.60 29.37 -62.50
CA LEU A 232 2.17 28.35 -63.47
C LEU A 232 0.75 28.63 -63.97
N ASN A 233 -0.18 28.95 -63.07
CA ASN A 233 -1.57 29.25 -63.42
C ASN A 233 -1.69 30.54 -64.24
N ALA A 234 -0.95 31.59 -63.90
CA ALA A 234 -0.90 32.82 -64.69
C ALA A 234 -0.38 32.56 -66.12
N PHE A 235 0.67 31.74 -66.27
CA PHE A 235 1.15 31.33 -67.58
C PHE A 235 0.12 30.48 -68.34
N LEU A 236 -0.57 29.55 -67.67
CA LEU A 236 -1.61 28.75 -68.31
C LEU A 236 -2.78 29.60 -68.80
N ALA A 237 -3.15 30.64 -68.04
CA ALA A 237 -4.23 31.56 -68.35
C ALA A 237 -3.89 32.59 -69.44
N SER A 238 -2.60 32.89 -69.68
CA SER A 238 -2.18 33.88 -70.67
C SER A 238 -2.41 33.44 -72.13
N GLY A 239 -2.62 32.14 -72.38
CA GLY A 239 -2.78 31.59 -73.72
C GLY A 239 -1.46 31.48 -74.52
N VAL A 240 -0.32 31.85 -73.94
CA VAL A 240 1.00 31.76 -74.60
C VAL A 240 1.37 30.29 -74.87
N ASN A 241 1.77 29.99 -76.10
CA ASN A 241 2.18 28.65 -76.53
C ASN A 241 3.71 28.50 -76.54
N ASP A 242 4.33 28.56 -75.36
CA ASP A 242 5.77 28.31 -75.15
C ASP A 242 5.96 27.05 -74.29
N SER A 243 6.30 25.95 -74.93
CA SER A 243 6.47 24.64 -74.29
C SER A 243 7.66 24.60 -73.33
N ALA A 244 8.75 25.31 -73.63
CA ALA A 244 9.94 25.33 -72.79
C ALA A 244 9.68 26.09 -71.47
N THR A 245 8.95 27.21 -71.54
CA THR A 245 8.56 27.96 -70.33
C THR A 245 7.51 27.19 -69.51
N LEU A 246 6.56 26.52 -70.17
CA LEU A 246 5.58 25.67 -69.47
C LEU A 246 6.26 24.56 -68.66
N THR A 247 7.20 23.83 -69.27
CA THR A 247 7.94 22.75 -68.59
C THR A 247 8.72 23.30 -67.40
N ARG A 248 9.46 24.41 -67.56
CA ARG A 248 10.21 25.04 -66.46
C ARG A 248 9.32 25.45 -65.28
N LEU A 249 8.11 25.96 -65.54
CA LEU A 249 7.16 26.35 -64.50
C LEU A 249 6.54 25.15 -63.79
N ARG A 250 6.24 24.06 -64.52
CA ARG A 250 5.80 22.79 -63.91
C ARG A 250 6.87 22.20 -63.02
N ASP A 251 8.11 22.10 -63.50
CA ASP A 251 9.22 21.57 -62.69
C ASP A 251 9.46 22.42 -61.43
N ALA A 252 9.26 23.74 -61.51
CA ALA A 252 9.36 24.61 -60.35
C ALA A 252 8.24 24.36 -59.32
N ALA A 253 7.01 24.14 -59.78
CA ALA A 253 5.89 23.77 -58.92
C ALA A 253 6.10 22.39 -58.26
N ASP A 254 6.54 21.39 -59.03
CA ASP A 254 6.82 20.04 -58.54
C ASP A 254 7.93 20.03 -57.48
N ARG A 255 9.01 20.81 -57.70
CA ARG A 255 10.06 20.99 -56.68
C ARG A 255 9.54 21.67 -55.42
N ALA A 256 8.71 22.71 -55.55
CA ALA A 256 8.13 23.38 -54.39
C ALA A 256 7.21 22.45 -53.59
N GLU A 257 6.42 21.62 -54.28
CA GLU A 257 5.58 20.59 -53.65
C GLU A 257 6.42 19.57 -52.87
N ALA A 258 7.52 19.09 -53.45
CA ALA A 258 8.43 18.16 -52.78
C ALA A 258 9.02 18.77 -51.49
N HIS A 259 9.42 20.04 -51.52
CA HIS A 259 9.90 20.74 -50.32
C HIS A 259 8.81 20.92 -49.26
N LEU A 260 7.57 21.21 -49.66
CA LEU A 260 6.42 21.30 -48.75
C LEU A 260 6.10 19.94 -48.11
N LYS A 261 6.11 18.84 -48.88
CA LYS A 261 5.94 17.47 -48.36
C LYS A 261 6.99 17.15 -47.30
N ARG A 262 8.26 17.44 -47.57
CA ARG A 262 9.36 17.28 -46.59
C ARG A 262 9.12 18.10 -45.32
N ALA A 263 8.77 19.38 -45.45
CA ALA A 263 8.53 20.25 -44.31
C ALA A 263 7.33 19.79 -43.46
N THR A 264 6.29 19.24 -44.10
CA THR A 264 5.13 18.65 -43.42
C THR A 264 5.54 17.44 -42.56
N VAL A 265 6.37 16.55 -43.10
CA VAL A 265 6.91 15.40 -42.34
C VAL A 265 7.78 15.88 -41.18
N ALA A 266 8.65 16.87 -41.41
CA ALA A 266 9.49 17.45 -40.36
C ALA A 266 8.66 18.08 -39.23
N LEU A 267 7.59 18.80 -39.56
CA LEU A 267 6.66 19.38 -38.59
C LEU A 267 5.96 18.30 -37.76
N ALA A 268 5.45 17.24 -38.40
CA ALA A 268 4.82 16.13 -37.68
C ALA A 268 5.78 15.47 -36.69
N LYS A 269 7.03 15.23 -37.11
CA LYS A 269 8.08 14.69 -36.24
C LYS A 269 8.42 15.61 -35.07
N ALA A 270 8.56 16.92 -35.33
CA ALA A 270 8.85 17.90 -34.28
C ALA A 270 7.70 18.02 -33.27
N LYS A 271 6.45 17.93 -33.73
CA LYS A 271 5.27 17.92 -32.84
C LYS A 271 5.26 16.68 -31.95
N ALA A 272 5.49 15.49 -32.51
CA ALA A 272 5.55 14.27 -31.72
C ALA A 272 6.66 14.33 -30.65
N ALA A 273 7.84 14.86 -30.99
CA ALA A 273 8.93 15.06 -30.04
C ALA A 273 8.58 16.06 -28.92
N TYR A 274 7.85 17.14 -29.26
CA TYR A 274 7.34 18.10 -28.27
C TYR A 274 6.33 17.46 -27.31
N ASP A 275 5.34 16.75 -27.82
CA ASP A 275 4.30 16.10 -26.99
C ASP A 275 4.93 15.06 -26.04
N ASP A 276 5.89 14.27 -26.53
CA ASP A 276 6.65 13.29 -25.73
C ASP A 276 7.52 13.97 -24.65
N ALA A 277 8.21 15.06 -24.99
CA ALA A 277 9.04 15.80 -24.03
C ALA A 277 8.19 16.48 -22.94
N LEU A 278 7.02 17.04 -23.30
CA LEU A 278 6.07 17.61 -22.35
C LEU A 278 5.55 16.55 -21.36
N ALA A 279 5.19 15.36 -21.86
CA ALA A 279 4.73 14.28 -20.99
C ALA A 279 5.83 13.85 -19.99
N LYS A 280 7.09 13.79 -20.43
CA LYS A 280 8.25 13.45 -19.57
C LYS A 280 8.55 14.54 -18.54
N ASP A 281 8.45 15.82 -18.92
CA ASP A 281 8.61 16.95 -18.01
C ASP A 281 7.55 16.92 -16.90
N LEU A 282 6.27 16.77 -17.26
CA LEU A 282 5.18 16.65 -16.27
C LEU A 282 5.35 15.44 -15.33
N ALA A 283 5.81 14.30 -15.85
CA ALA A 283 6.10 13.13 -15.04
C ALA A 283 7.28 13.36 -14.07
N ALA A 284 8.33 14.06 -14.51
CA ALA A 284 9.46 14.43 -13.66
C ALA A 284 9.04 15.42 -12.56
N VAL A 285 8.20 16.40 -12.88
CA VAL A 285 7.61 17.32 -11.88
C VAL A 285 6.83 16.56 -10.81
N ALA A 286 5.98 15.61 -11.21
CA ALA A 286 5.23 14.78 -10.26
C ALA A 286 6.16 13.93 -9.38
N ALA A 287 7.22 13.35 -9.95
CA ALA A 287 8.20 12.56 -9.21
C ALA A 287 8.99 13.41 -8.20
N TYR A 288 9.41 14.61 -8.58
CA TYR A 288 10.06 15.57 -7.69
C TYR A 288 9.14 15.97 -6.53
N ASN A 289 7.89 16.36 -6.81
CA ASN A 289 6.93 16.76 -5.78
C ASN A 289 6.65 15.64 -4.78
N LYS A 290 6.58 14.39 -5.25
CA LYS A 290 6.45 13.22 -4.37
C LYS A 290 7.69 13.02 -3.50
N ALA A 291 8.90 13.15 -4.05
CA ALA A 291 10.15 13.05 -3.28
C ALA A 291 10.27 14.18 -2.24
N LEU A 292 9.86 15.39 -2.60
CA LEU A 292 9.84 16.55 -1.71
C LEU A 292 8.91 16.33 -0.52
N GLN A 293 7.71 15.77 -0.75
CA GLN A 293 6.78 15.46 0.34
C GLN A 293 7.38 14.39 1.28
N THR A 294 7.91 13.29 0.74
CA THR A 294 8.58 12.25 1.54
C THR A 294 9.69 12.84 2.41
N TYR A 295 10.52 13.71 1.84
CA TYR A 295 11.59 14.38 2.58
C TYR A 295 11.05 15.27 3.72
N LYS A 296 9.97 16.03 3.49
CA LYS A 296 9.29 16.83 4.54
C LYS A 296 8.75 15.94 5.66
N ASP A 297 8.11 14.82 5.32
CA ASP A 297 7.51 13.91 6.30
C ASP A 297 8.57 13.30 7.22
N VAL A 298 9.67 12.77 6.66
CA VAL A 298 10.75 12.18 7.48
C VAL A 298 11.55 13.24 8.25
N TYR A 299 11.65 14.47 7.72
CA TYR A 299 12.25 15.58 8.45
C TYR A 299 11.43 15.92 9.70
N ASN A 300 10.10 16.05 9.54
CA ASN A 300 9.19 16.31 10.65
C ASN A 300 9.17 15.15 11.67
N GLU A 301 9.23 13.89 11.22
CA GLU A 301 9.39 12.71 12.09
C GLU A 301 10.66 12.82 12.95
N ALA A 302 11.80 13.19 12.35
CA ALA A 302 13.06 13.35 13.05
C ALA A 302 13.01 14.48 14.10
N VAL A 303 12.45 15.64 13.73
CA VAL A 303 12.30 16.78 14.66
C VAL A 303 11.35 16.45 15.81
N ALA A 304 10.22 15.80 15.53
CA ALA A 304 9.27 15.36 16.55
C ALA A 304 9.89 14.35 17.54
N ALA A 305 10.82 13.51 17.07
CA ALA A 305 11.59 12.59 17.90
C ALA A 305 12.79 13.24 18.62
N GLY A 306 12.89 14.58 18.62
CA GLY A 306 13.91 15.33 19.35
C GLY A 306 15.29 15.35 18.69
N VAL A 307 15.41 15.05 17.40
CA VAL A 307 16.64 15.27 16.64
C VAL A 307 16.86 16.77 16.46
N ASN A 308 18.07 17.26 16.77
CA ASN A 308 18.43 18.66 16.55
C ASN A 308 18.39 18.98 15.04
N PRO A 309 17.57 19.94 14.58
CA PRO A 309 17.48 20.34 13.17
C PRO A 309 18.81 20.73 12.53
N ALA A 310 19.78 21.24 13.31
CA ALA A 310 21.10 21.61 12.81
C ALA A 310 21.93 20.42 12.30
N LEU A 311 21.57 19.18 12.67
CA LEU A 311 22.21 17.95 12.20
C LEU A 311 21.55 17.38 10.95
N LEU A 312 20.44 17.97 10.50
CA LEU A 312 19.66 17.52 9.35
C LEU A 312 20.05 18.30 8.09
N PRO A 313 20.00 17.66 6.91
CA PRO A 313 20.10 18.39 5.65
C PRO A 313 19.05 19.51 5.58
N PRO A 314 19.39 20.69 5.03
CA PRO A 314 18.47 21.82 4.96
C PRO A 314 17.31 21.56 4.01
N VAL A 315 16.13 22.07 4.37
CA VAL A 315 14.95 22.05 3.52
C VAL A 315 15.11 23.12 2.46
N VAL A 316 15.19 22.71 1.19
CA VAL A 316 15.16 23.66 0.07
C VAL A 316 13.71 24.06 -0.14
N THR A 317 13.35 25.30 0.21
CA THR A 317 11.98 25.84 0.06
C THR A 317 11.77 26.64 -1.21
N SER A 318 12.82 26.84 -2.02
CA SER A 318 12.69 27.52 -3.32
C SER A 318 11.92 26.63 -4.29
N ASP A 319 10.76 27.10 -4.72
CA ASP A 319 9.91 26.46 -5.71
C ASP A 319 10.57 26.53 -7.11
N PRO A 320 11.09 25.42 -7.68
CA PRO A 320 11.62 25.42 -9.05
C PRO A 320 10.51 25.51 -10.12
N LEU A 321 9.24 25.51 -9.69
CA LEU A 321 8.05 25.59 -10.53
C LEU A 321 7.63 27.03 -10.85
N ASP A 322 8.52 28.04 -10.80
CA ASP A 322 8.19 29.37 -11.34
C ASP A 322 7.64 29.20 -12.78
N PRO A 323 6.32 29.37 -12.95
CA PRO A 323 5.62 28.77 -14.07
C PRO A 323 5.60 29.80 -15.19
N LYS A 324 6.61 29.74 -16.05
CA LYS A 324 6.47 30.24 -17.42
C LYS A 324 6.95 29.17 -18.38
N VAL A 325 6.13 28.14 -18.56
CA VAL A 325 6.10 27.43 -19.84
C VAL A 325 5.68 28.50 -20.86
N PRO A 326 6.57 28.94 -21.78
CA PRO A 326 6.22 29.98 -22.71
C PRO A 326 5.04 29.49 -23.55
N ALA A 327 3.92 30.23 -23.54
CA ALA A 327 2.85 29.96 -24.48
C ALA A 327 3.38 30.19 -25.90
N VAL A 328 3.35 29.16 -26.76
CA VAL A 328 3.79 29.26 -28.16
C VAL A 328 2.93 30.29 -28.89
N PRO A 329 3.47 31.44 -29.34
CA PRO A 329 2.74 32.34 -30.21
C PRO A 329 2.48 31.63 -31.55
N GLY A 330 1.22 31.50 -31.96
CA GLY A 330 0.81 30.94 -33.26
C GLY A 330 0.24 29.51 -33.26
N LEU A 331 0.33 28.76 -32.15
CA LEU A 331 -0.10 27.34 -32.11
C LEU A 331 -1.62 27.15 -32.26
N LYS A 332 -2.46 28.09 -31.81
CA LYS A 332 -3.92 27.97 -31.91
C LYS A 332 -4.42 27.84 -33.37
N HIS A 333 -3.79 28.53 -34.32
CA HIS A 333 -4.29 28.56 -35.69
C HIS A 333 -3.83 27.34 -36.52
N ALA A 334 -2.57 26.92 -36.37
CA ALA A 334 -2.03 25.75 -37.07
C ALA A 334 -2.56 24.42 -36.49
N TYR A 335 -2.74 24.33 -35.17
CA TYR A 335 -3.30 23.16 -34.50
C TYR A 335 -4.79 22.94 -34.81
N ALA A 336 -5.59 24.01 -34.85
CA ALA A 336 -7.01 23.91 -35.24
C ALA A 336 -7.19 23.49 -36.71
N SER A 337 -6.36 24.01 -37.63
CA SER A 337 -6.38 23.58 -39.03
C SER A 337 -5.94 22.11 -39.18
N ALA A 338 -4.93 21.66 -38.43
CA ALA A 338 -4.44 20.28 -38.46
C ALA A 338 -5.43 19.28 -37.84
N MET A 339 -6.10 19.64 -36.74
CA MET A 339 -7.10 18.81 -36.07
C MET A 339 -8.45 18.78 -36.81
N SER A 340 -8.76 19.76 -37.67
CA SER A 340 -10.02 19.80 -38.43
C SER A 340 -10.07 18.83 -39.64
N GLY A 341 -9.02 18.04 -39.88
CA GLY A 341 -8.91 17.18 -41.06
C GLY A 341 -8.84 17.94 -42.39
N LYS A 342 -8.71 19.28 -42.35
CA LYS A 342 -8.64 20.14 -43.53
C LYS A 342 -7.25 20.26 -44.14
N PHE A 343 -6.18 19.97 -43.38
CA PHE A 343 -4.81 19.91 -43.89
C PHE A 343 -4.64 19.02 -45.15
N GLY A 344 -5.45 17.97 -45.26
CA GLY A 344 -5.51 17.12 -46.45
C GLY A 344 -6.51 17.59 -47.52
N LYS A 345 -7.55 18.36 -47.15
CA LYS A 345 -8.57 18.86 -48.07
C LYS A 345 -8.16 20.12 -48.80
N GLU A 346 -7.44 21.07 -48.19
CA GLU A 346 -6.88 22.21 -48.92
C GLU A 346 -5.75 21.76 -49.87
N ALA A 347 -4.89 20.83 -49.42
CA ALA A 347 -3.89 20.20 -50.27
C ALA A 347 -4.51 19.38 -51.43
N LYS A 348 -5.58 18.61 -51.16
CA LYS A 348 -6.34 17.90 -52.20
C LYS A 348 -7.20 18.81 -53.07
N ALA A 349 -7.67 19.96 -52.58
CA ALA A 349 -8.42 20.94 -53.38
C ALA A 349 -7.47 21.68 -54.35
N ALA A 350 -6.25 21.99 -53.91
CA ALA A 350 -5.17 22.45 -54.79
C ALA A 350 -4.78 21.37 -55.82
N GLU A 351 -4.71 20.10 -55.40
CA GLU A 351 -4.47 18.94 -56.29
C GLU A 351 -5.63 18.70 -57.30
N ALA A 352 -6.89 18.90 -56.88
CA ALA A 352 -8.07 18.74 -57.73
C ALA A 352 -8.22 19.88 -58.74
N ALA A 353 -7.92 21.12 -58.34
CA ALA A 353 -7.82 22.26 -59.25
C ALA A 353 -6.69 22.05 -60.29
N ALA A 354 -5.58 21.42 -59.88
CA ALA A 354 -4.47 21.07 -60.77
C ALA A 354 -4.81 19.93 -61.77
N LYS A 355 -5.72 19.00 -61.41
CA LYS A 355 -6.22 17.97 -62.33
C LYS A 355 -7.20 18.53 -63.37
N GLN A 356 -8.09 19.45 -63.00
CA GLN A 356 -9.01 20.09 -63.96
C GLN A 356 -8.30 20.95 -65.03
N GLY A 357 -7.13 21.52 -64.71
CA GLY A 357 -6.29 22.24 -65.69
C GLY A 357 -5.50 21.35 -66.66
N LYS A 358 -5.42 20.03 -66.42
CA LYS A 358 -4.83 19.05 -67.36
C LYS A 358 -5.84 18.63 -68.43
N ASP A 359 -7.11 18.46 -68.06
CA ASP A 359 -8.14 17.94 -68.98
C ASP A 359 -8.62 18.97 -70.00
N THR A 360 -8.55 20.27 -69.68
CA THR A 360 -9.02 21.35 -70.57
C THR A 360 -8.02 21.81 -71.63
N LYS A 361 -6.72 21.46 -71.53
CA LYS A 361 -5.71 21.75 -72.58
C LYS A 361 -5.40 20.60 -73.52
N ALA A 362 -5.69 19.35 -73.12
CA ALA A 362 -5.63 18.21 -74.05
C ALA A 362 -6.61 18.39 -75.23
N SER A 363 -7.78 19.00 -75.00
CA SER A 363 -8.77 19.32 -76.04
C SER A 363 -8.45 20.57 -76.86
N ALA A 364 -7.57 21.48 -76.39
CA ALA A 364 -7.24 22.72 -77.11
C ALA A 364 -6.01 22.59 -78.03
N GLN A 365 -5.04 21.73 -77.70
CA GLN A 365 -3.89 21.47 -78.57
C GLN A 365 -4.18 20.48 -79.72
N GLN A 366 -5.25 19.68 -79.63
CA GLN A 366 -5.67 18.82 -80.75
C GLN A 366 -6.39 19.58 -81.88
N ASN A 367 -6.93 20.78 -81.63
CA ASN A 367 -7.70 21.52 -82.65
C ASN A 367 -6.89 22.49 -83.52
N ASN A 368 -5.64 22.83 -83.17
CA ASN A 368 -4.82 23.77 -83.96
C ASN A 368 -3.81 23.09 -84.90
N ASN A 369 -3.69 21.76 -84.88
CA ASN A 369 -2.85 21.00 -85.81
C ASN A 369 -3.65 20.08 -86.76
N ALA A 370 -4.99 20.20 -86.80
CA ALA A 370 -5.86 19.33 -87.59
C ALA A 370 -6.61 20.02 -88.75
N ASN A 371 -6.39 21.32 -89.02
CA ASN A 371 -7.08 22.06 -90.10
C ASN A 371 -6.12 22.66 -91.15
N GLY A 372 -5.13 21.89 -91.61
CA GLY A 372 -4.22 22.35 -92.68
C GLY A 372 -3.86 21.31 -93.74
N ALA A 373 -4.26 20.05 -93.61
CA ALA A 373 -3.84 19.01 -94.53
C ALA A 373 -4.89 17.90 -94.65
N ALA A 374 -5.99 18.18 -95.36
CA ALA A 374 -6.74 17.22 -96.20
C ALA A 374 -8.12 17.78 -96.59
N ALA A 375 -8.16 18.73 -97.53
CA ALA A 375 -9.33 18.93 -98.39
C ALA A 375 -8.88 19.65 -99.67
N GLY A 376 -8.44 18.89 -100.68
CA GLY A 376 -8.10 19.48 -101.97
C GLY A 376 -7.30 18.60 -102.92
N ALA A 377 -7.72 17.36 -103.17
CA ALA A 377 -7.43 16.67 -104.43
C ALA A 377 -8.20 15.34 -104.52
N ASN A 378 -9.41 15.39 -105.06
CA ASN A 378 -9.87 14.45 -106.10
C ASN A 378 -11.26 14.87 -106.57
N GLY A 379 -11.34 15.41 -107.78
CA GLY A 379 -12.60 15.74 -108.43
C GLY A 379 -12.49 16.81 -109.51
N ALA A 380 -11.57 16.67 -110.46
CA ALA A 380 -11.70 17.35 -111.74
C ALA A 380 -12.36 16.39 -112.74
N ALA A 381 -13.64 16.62 -113.08
CA ALA A 381 -14.19 16.49 -114.43
C ALA A 381 -15.72 16.66 -114.44
N ALA A 382 -16.22 17.21 -115.56
CA ALA A 382 -17.62 17.48 -115.94
C ALA A 382 -18.24 18.76 -115.33
N ALA A 383 -18.05 19.95 -115.92
CA ALA A 383 -18.61 20.45 -117.19
C ALA A 383 -20.12 20.74 -117.13
N GLY A 384 -20.44 22.04 -117.03
CA GLY A 384 -21.48 22.75 -117.78
C GLY A 384 -22.96 22.44 -117.51
N LEU A 385 -23.71 23.45 -117.02
CA LEU A 385 -24.85 24.05 -117.74
C LEU A 385 -25.42 25.27 -117.00
N ALA A 386 -25.87 26.22 -117.81
CA ALA A 386 -26.22 27.61 -117.51
C ALA A 386 -27.60 27.85 -116.89
N LYS A 387 -27.74 29.04 -116.28
CA LYS A 387 -28.88 30.02 -116.24
C LYS A 387 -28.79 30.76 -114.89
N THR A 388 -28.74 32.08 -114.77
CA THR A 388 -29.19 33.24 -115.57
C THR A 388 -28.28 34.43 -115.35
#